data_AF-A0A2X3JA81-F1
#
_entry.id   AF-A0A2X3JA81-F1
#
_cell.length_a   1.000
_cell.length_b   1.000
_cell.length_c   1.000
_cell.angle_alpha   90.00
_cell.angle_beta   90.00
_cell.angle_gamma   90.00
#
_symmetry.space_group_name_H-M   'P 1'
#
loop_
_entity.id
_entity.type
_entity.pdbx_description
1 polymer ?
#
loop_
_entity_poly.entity_id
_entity_poly.type
_entity_poly.pdbx_seq_one_letter_code
_entity_poly.pdbx_strand_id
1 'polypeptide(L)' 'MAWHDNFLRCWPNISRNYDERFKRMFTYYLNACAGAFRARNIQLWQVLFSPNGVDGGIRVYR' A
#
# COMPACT_ATOMS: atom_id res chain seq x y z
N MET A 1 1.93 -1.64 9.06
CA MET A 1 0.79 -2.59 8.95
C MET A 1 -0.56 -1.89 9.04
N ALA A 2 -0.63 -0.55 8.85
CA ALA A 2 -1.81 0.25 9.18
C ALA A 2 -3.12 -0.23 8.53
N TRP A 3 -3.12 -0.53 7.23
CA TRP A 3 -4.35 -0.99 6.55
C TRP A 3 -4.84 -2.35 7.04
N HIS A 4 -3.93 -3.28 7.32
CA HIS A 4 -4.29 -4.59 7.86
C HIS A 4 -4.88 -4.47 9.26
N ASP A 5 -4.25 -3.66 10.12
CA ASP A 5 -4.71 -3.45 11.49
C ASP A 5 -6.07 -2.74 11.51
N ASN A 6 -6.26 -1.76 10.63
CA ASN A 6 -7.55 -1.10 10.43
C ASN A 6 -8.61 -2.05 9.89
N PHE A 7 -8.26 -2.92 8.94
CA PHE A 7 -9.17 -3.91 8.38
C PHE A 7 -9.69 -4.87 9.46
N LEU A 8 -8.81 -5.44 10.28
CA LEU A 8 -9.20 -6.33 11.38
C LEU A 8 -10.07 -5.61 12.42
N ARG A 9 -9.71 -4.37 12.77
CA ARG A 9 -10.48 -3.54 13.70
C ARG A 9 -11.89 -3.23 13.17
N CYS A 10 -12.04 -2.98 11.87
CA CYS A 10 -13.33 -2.69 11.25
C CYS A 10 -14.11 -3.94 10.84
N TRP A 11 -13.50 -5.12 10.82
CA TRP A 11 -14.14 -6.36 10.37
C TRP A 11 -15.52 -6.63 11.00
N PRO A 12 -15.73 -6.47 12.32
CA PRO A 12 -17.04 -6.68 12.94
C PRO A 12 -18.18 -5.84 12.34
N ASN A 13 -17.86 -4.66 11.79
CA ASN A 13 -18.83 -3.73 11.23
C ASN A 13 -19.18 -4.05 9.77
N ILE A 14 -18.24 -4.64 9.02
CA ILE A 14 -18.38 -4.89 7.58
C ILE A 14 -18.61 -6.36 7.24
N SER A 15 -18.41 -7.28 8.19
CA SER A 15 -18.51 -8.74 7.99
C SER A 15 -19.88 -9.21 7.51
N ARG A 16 -20.95 -8.42 7.67
CA ARG A 16 -22.27 -8.77 7.09
C ARG A 16 -22.29 -8.76 5.57
N ASN A 17 -21.39 -8.01 4.94
CA ASN A 17 -21.34 -7.83 3.49
C ASN A 17 -20.31 -8.75 2.81
N TYR A 18 -19.53 -9.50 3.59
CA TYR A 18 -18.40 -10.28 3.09
C TYR A 18 -18.32 -11.62 3.84
N ASP A 19 -17.78 -12.64 3.19
CA ASP A 19 -17.59 -13.94 3.82
C ASP A 19 -16.20 -14.09 4.48
N GLU A 20 -16.04 -15.13 5.28
CA GLU A 20 -14.74 -15.44 5.90
C GLU A 20 -13.67 -15.79 4.85
N ARG A 21 -14.06 -16.25 3.66
CA ARG A 21 -13.13 -16.45 2.54
C ARG A 21 -12.53 -15.13 2.09
N PHE A 22 -13.35 -14.10 1.93
CA PHE A 22 -12.89 -12.74 1.59
C PHE A 22 -11.97 -12.20 2.67
N LYS A 23 -12.31 -12.37 3.95
CA LYS A 23 -11.45 -11.95 5.06
C LYS A 23 -10.05 -12.54 4.96
N ARG A 24 -9.96 -13.84 4.72
CA ARG A 24 -8.68 -14.57 4.57
C ARG A 24 -7.93 -14.09 3.34
N MET A 25 -8.62 -13.93 2.21
CA MET A 25 -8.04 -13.44 0.96
C MET A 25 -7.45 -12.04 1.15
N PHE A 26 -8.20 -11.11 1.75
CA PHE A 26 -7.76 -9.73 1.93
C PHE A 26 -6.64 -9.61 2.97
N THR A 27 -6.70 -10.43 4.03
CA THR A 27 -5.60 -10.59 5.00
C THR A 27 -4.33 -11.06 4.31
N TYR A 28 -4.43 -12.09 3.45
CA TYR A 28 -3.29 -12.60 2.69
C TYR A 28 -2.71 -11.53 1.77
N TYR A 29 -3.56 -10.84 1.01
CA TYR A 29 -3.16 -9.76 0.10
C TYR A 29 -2.35 -8.67 0.82
N LEU A 30 -2.87 -8.13 1.92
CA LEU A 30 -2.19 -7.06 2.66
C LEU A 30 -0.84 -7.51 3.24
N ASN A 31 -0.78 -8.72 3.79
CA ASN A 31 0.46 -9.26 4.37
C ASN A 31 1.49 -9.61 3.29
N ALA A 32 1.08 -10.21 2.17
CA ALA A 32 1.95 -10.56 1.06
C ALA A 32 2.57 -9.30 0.43
N CYS A 33 1.76 -8.27 0.14
CA CYS A 33 2.26 -6.99 -0.36
C CYS A 33 3.23 -6.33 0.64
N ALA A 34 2.88 -6.29 1.94
CA ALA A 34 3.78 -5.76 2.95
C ALA A 34 5.11 -6.53 3.02
N GLY A 35 5.08 -7.86 2.87
CA GLY A 35 6.26 -8.70 2.76
C GLY A 35 7.11 -8.36 1.53
N ALA A 36 6.49 -8.25 0.36
CA ALA A 36 7.18 -7.91 -0.89
C ALA A 36 7.86 -6.54 -0.84
N PHE A 37 7.22 -5.52 -0.25
CA PHE A 37 7.85 -4.21 -0.01
C PHE A 37 9.00 -4.29 0.99
N ARG A 38 8.82 -4.98 2.13
CA ARG A 38 9.88 -5.14 3.16
C ARG A 38 11.11 -5.87 2.62
N ALA A 39 10.89 -6.91 1.82
CA ALA A 39 11.94 -7.69 1.17
C ALA A 39 12.56 -6.98 -0.04
N ARG A 40 12.09 -5.76 -0.38
CA ARG A 40 12.54 -5.00 -1.56
C ARG A 40 12.36 -5.74 -2.88
N ASN A 41 11.41 -6.68 -2.93
CA ASN A 41 11.02 -7.38 -4.15
C ASN A 41 10.20 -6.47 -5.09
N ILE A 42 9.50 -5.49 -4.52
CA ILE A 42 8.78 -4.45 -5.28
C ILE A 42 9.10 -3.07 -4.70
N GLN A 43 8.95 -2.02 -5.53
CA GLN A 43 9.32 -0.65 -5.21
C GLN A 43 8.15 0.32 -5.43
N LEU A 44 8.18 1.45 -4.74
CA LEU A 44 7.30 2.59 -4.98
C LEU A 44 8.18 3.75 -5.45
N TRP A 45 7.96 4.22 -6.67
CA TRP A 45 8.76 5.29 -7.28
C TRP A 45 7.96 6.58 -7.37
N GLN A 46 8.64 7.70 -7.12
CA GLN A 46 8.19 9.02 -7.49
C GLN A 46 9.15 9.54 -8.56
N VAL A 47 8.62 9.77 -9.77
CA VAL A 47 9.42 10.18 -10.92
C VAL A 47 8.87 11.50 -11.44
N LEU A 48 9.74 12.50 -11.57
CA LEU A 48 9.39 13.84 -12.03
C LEU A 48 10.12 14.12 -13.34
N PHE A 49 9.38 14.53 -14.36
CA PHE A 49 9.91 14.88 -15.68
C PHE A 49 9.71 16.38 -15.95
N SER A 50 10.68 17.00 -16.61
CA SER A 50 10.60 18.37 -17.15
C SER A 50 10.98 18.33 -18.64
N PRO A 51 10.19 18.94 -19.54
CA PRO A 51 10.47 18.92 -20.98
C PRO A 51 11.87 19.43 -21.36
N ASN A 52 12.38 20.43 -20.63
CA ASN A 52 13.67 21.07 -20.89
C ASN A 52 14.69 20.85 -19.76
N GLY A 53 14.39 19.96 -18.82
CA GLY A 53 15.13 19.88 -17.55
C GLY A 53 14.87 21.08 -16.63
N VAL A 54 15.45 21.06 -15.44
CA VAL A 54 15.49 22.20 -14.52
C VAL A 54 16.91 22.25 -13.95
N ASP A 55 17.66 23.28 -14.32
CA ASP A 55 19.03 23.48 -13.84
C ASP A 55 19.00 23.83 -12.34
N GLY A 56 19.89 23.23 -11.56
CA GLY A 56 19.85 23.29 -10.09
C GLY A 56 18.80 22.39 -9.40
N GLY A 57 18.00 21.63 -10.17
CA GLY A 57 17.05 20.65 -9.65
C GLY A 57 15.72 21.23 -9.14
N ILE A 58 14.82 20.34 -8.70
CA ILE A 58 13.48 20.71 -8.20
C ILE A 58 13.42 20.39 -6.71
N ARG A 59 12.98 21.37 -5.90
CA ARG A 59 12.69 21.16 -4.48
C ARG A 59 11.38 20.40 -4.33
N VAL A 60 11.46 19.10 -4.06
CA VAL A 60 10.29 18.27 -3.72
C VAL A 60 10.09 18.33 -2.21
N TYR A 61 8.90 18.75 -1.77
CA TYR A 61 8.55 18.71 -0.35
C TYR A 61 8.51 17.25 0.13
N ARG A 62 9.10 16.98 1.30
CA ARG A 62 9.04 15.68 1.99
C ARG A 62 8.05 15.72 3.13
#